data_AF-A0AAE8SZC4-F1
#
_entry.id   AF-A0AAE8SZC4-F1
#
_cell.length_a   1.000
_cell.length_b   1.000
_cell.length_c   1.000
_cell.angle_alpha   90.00
_cell.angle_beta   90.00
_cell.angle_gamma   90.00
#
_symmetry.space_group_name_H-M   'P 1'
#
loop_
_entity.id
_entity.type
_entity.pdbx_description
1 polymer ?
#
loop_
_entity_poly.entity_id
_entity_poly.type
_entity_poly.pdbx_seq_one_letter_code
_entity_poly.pdbx_strand_id
1 'polypeptide(L)'
;MARNTMKRRASIDDDSGSEAGAPLAKKPKSGLTATATPTQGSLRDDDGNAYWELPKNRRVTVSEFRQSTFVNIREYYKKDDKFLPGKKGISLNLEEYGELLKAIPAINAELKRKTGQSFDDPDDTSAPPPKAIASKKVSKSKSKSNIEMTSEEED
;
A
#
# COMPACT_ATOMS: atom_id res chain seq x y z
N MET A 1 64.29 -2.73 -13.85
CA MET A 1 62.88 -3.14 -14.05
C MET A 1 62.10 -2.61 -12.85
N ALA A 2 60.94 -1.94 -12.92
CA ALA A 2 60.08 -1.54 -14.05
C ALA A 2 59.86 0.00 -14.06
N ARG A 3 59.02 0.53 -14.98
CA ARG A 3 58.89 1.97 -15.31
C ARG A 3 57.44 2.49 -15.19
N ASN A 4 57.31 3.82 -15.08
CA ASN A 4 56.19 4.67 -15.57
C ASN A 4 54.79 4.55 -14.91
N THR A 5 53.96 5.61 -14.77
CA THR A 5 54.18 7.08 -14.90
C THR A 5 53.03 7.83 -14.22
N MET A 6 53.32 8.91 -13.48
CA MET A 6 52.37 10.02 -13.33
C MET A 6 52.45 10.92 -14.58
N LYS A 7 51.31 11.36 -15.12
CA LYS A 7 51.25 12.42 -16.15
C LYS A 7 50.05 13.33 -15.85
N ARG A 8 50.29 14.63 -15.77
CA ARG A 8 49.26 15.66 -15.54
C ARG A 8 48.97 16.42 -16.84
N ARG A 9 47.70 16.87 -16.95
CA ARG A 9 47.20 18.11 -17.59
C ARG A 9 47.42 18.39 -19.10
N ALA A 10 46.26 18.60 -19.73
CA ALA A 10 45.86 19.75 -20.54
C ALA A 10 46.44 19.97 -21.95
N SER A 11 45.51 20.00 -22.92
CA SER A 11 45.54 20.88 -24.09
C SER A 11 44.16 21.53 -24.22
N ILE A 12 44.15 22.85 -24.38
CA ILE A 12 43.00 23.66 -24.79
C ILE A 12 43.01 23.70 -26.32
N ASP A 13 41.85 23.65 -26.96
CA ASP A 13 41.70 24.11 -28.34
C ASP A 13 40.28 24.66 -28.54
N ASP A 14 40.17 25.66 -29.39
CA ASP A 14 39.06 26.64 -29.45
C ASP A 14 38.56 26.70 -30.90
N ASP A 15 37.28 26.42 -31.13
CA ASP A 15 36.65 26.68 -32.43
C ASP A 15 35.30 27.39 -32.23
N SER A 16 35.17 28.53 -32.88
CA SER A 16 34.14 29.54 -32.63
C SER A 16 33.19 29.65 -33.82
N GLY A 17 31.97 29.13 -33.65
CA GLY A 17 30.86 29.24 -34.61
C GLY A 17 29.77 30.21 -34.13
N SER A 18 29.47 31.24 -34.93
CA SER A 18 28.73 32.45 -34.51
C SER A 18 27.22 32.33 -34.28
N GLU A 19 26.78 32.81 -33.10
CA GLU A 19 25.76 33.86 -32.84
C GLU A 19 24.30 33.85 -33.39
N ALA A 20 23.44 34.45 -32.55
CA ALA A 20 22.17 35.15 -32.80
C ALA A 20 20.85 34.36 -32.99
N GLY A 21 19.99 34.37 -31.94
CA GLY A 21 18.57 33.99 -32.03
C GLY A 21 17.81 33.94 -30.69
N ALA A 22 17.34 35.10 -30.20
CA ALA A 22 16.66 35.26 -28.90
C ALA A 22 15.16 34.80 -28.90
N PRO A 23 14.45 34.73 -27.74
CA PRO A 23 13.38 33.75 -27.52
C PRO A 23 11.94 34.24 -27.79
N LEU A 24 11.03 33.31 -28.12
CA LEU A 24 9.57 33.54 -28.06
C LEU A 24 8.78 32.41 -27.40
N ALA A 25 7.76 32.85 -26.67
CA ALA A 25 7.06 32.15 -25.61
C ALA A 25 5.83 31.30 -26.05
N LYS A 26 5.44 30.40 -25.14
CA LYS A 26 4.07 29.92 -24.84
C LYS A 26 3.29 29.13 -25.93
N LYS A 27 2.90 27.91 -25.57
CA LYS A 27 1.49 27.60 -25.22
C LYS A 27 1.35 26.32 -24.36
N PRO A 28 0.36 26.22 -23.45
CA PRO A 28 0.26 25.13 -22.48
C PRO A 28 -0.74 24.03 -22.90
N LYS A 29 -0.60 22.84 -22.32
CA LYS A 29 -1.71 21.87 -22.15
C LYS A 29 -1.63 21.21 -20.77
N SER A 30 -2.80 21.14 -20.12
CA SER A 30 -3.14 20.42 -18.86
C SER A 30 -2.00 19.69 -18.16
N GLY A 31 -1.66 20.03 -16.91
CA GLY A 31 -2.60 20.43 -15.87
C GLY A 31 -3.32 19.21 -15.31
N LEU A 32 -2.56 18.39 -14.59
CA LEU A 32 -3.07 17.42 -13.64
C LEU A 32 -2.46 17.73 -12.26
N THR A 33 -2.76 18.94 -11.76
CA THR A 33 -2.69 19.21 -10.33
C THR A 33 -3.75 18.35 -9.65
N ALA A 34 -3.39 17.09 -9.39
CA ALA A 34 -4.16 16.22 -8.52
C ALA A 34 -4.19 16.88 -7.14
N THR A 35 -5.25 17.65 -6.91
CA THR A 35 -5.54 18.30 -5.64
C THR A 35 -5.96 17.19 -4.69
N ALA A 36 -4.96 16.49 -4.16
CA ALA A 36 -5.16 15.36 -3.26
C ALA A 36 -5.76 15.90 -1.97
N THR A 37 -7.09 15.86 -1.89
CA THR A 37 -7.84 16.08 -0.65
C THR A 37 -7.18 15.25 0.44
N PRO A 38 -6.72 15.85 1.55
CA PRO A 38 -6.12 15.09 2.63
C PRO A 38 -7.19 14.17 3.21
N THR A 39 -7.03 12.87 2.99
CA THR A 39 -7.70 11.86 3.82
C THR A 39 -7.35 12.18 5.26
N GLN A 40 -8.36 12.30 6.13
CA GLN A 40 -8.22 12.78 7.50
C GLN A 40 -7.00 12.14 8.20
N GLY A 41 -6.05 12.98 8.64
CA GLY A 41 -4.82 12.54 9.32
C GLY A 41 -3.62 12.15 8.43
N SER A 42 -3.71 12.18 7.10
CA SER A 42 -2.57 11.91 6.20
C SER A 42 -1.78 13.18 5.83
N LEU A 43 -0.44 13.08 5.89
CA LEU A 43 0.52 14.09 5.43
C LEU A 43 1.06 13.73 4.03
N ARG A 44 1.84 14.64 3.43
CA ARG A 44 2.50 14.47 2.13
C ARG A 44 4.01 14.63 2.26
N ASP A 45 4.78 13.69 1.72
CA ASP A 45 6.25 13.76 1.69
C ASP A 45 6.77 14.55 0.48
N ASP A 46 8.10 14.72 0.40
CA ASP A 46 8.79 15.43 -0.69
C ASP A 46 8.52 14.81 -2.08
N ASP A 47 8.16 13.53 -2.13
CA ASP A 47 7.79 12.78 -3.34
C ASP A 47 6.26 12.79 -3.62
N GLY A 48 5.46 13.44 -2.75
CA GLY A 48 4.01 13.57 -2.88
C GLY A 48 3.17 12.39 -2.34
N ASN A 49 3.82 11.37 -1.76
CA ASN A 49 3.15 10.18 -1.23
C ASN A 49 2.37 10.51 0.05
N ALA A 50 1.29 9.77 0.31
CA ALA A 50 0.55 9.89 1.56
C ALA A 50 1.29 9.16 2.69
N TYR A 51 1.49 9.82 3.83
CA TYR A 51 2.05 9.17 5.02
C TYR A 51 1.36 9.54 6.33
N TRP A 52 1.56 8.68 7.32
CA TRP A 52 1.15 8.87 8.72
C TRP A 52 2.38 8.71 9.62
N GLU A 53 2.52 9.59 10.62
CA GLU A 53 3.64 9.51 11.55
C GLU A 53 3.38 8.52 12.68
N LEU A 54 4.43 7.79 13.05
CA LEU A 54 4.48 6.85 14.16
C LEU A 54 5.57 7.30 15.15
N PRO A 55 5.46 6.92 16.44
CA PRO A 55 6.48 7.23 17.44
C PRO A 55 7.89 6.81 17.02
N LYS A 56 8.90 7.54 17.51
CA LYS A 56 10.34 7.30 17.27
C LYS A 56 10.75 7.49 15.80
N ASN A 57 10.29 8.58 15.18
CA ASN A 57 10.62 8.98 13.80
C ASN A 57 10.30 7.89 12.77
N ARG A 58 9.16 7.21 12.92
CA ARG A 58 8.70 6.17 11.99
C ARG A 58 7.54 6.71 11.18
N ARG A 59 7.34 6.19 9.97
CA ARG A 59 6.20 6.55 9.12
C ARG A 59 5.60 5.29 8.49
N VAL A 60 4.29 5.33 8.30
CA VAL A 60 3.59 4.49 7.32
C VAL A 60 3.41 5.33 6.06
N THR A 61 3.94 4.90 4.91
CA THR A 61 3.85 5.65 3.65
C THR A 61 3.24 4.76 2.55
N VAL A 62 2.19 5.21 1.89
CA VAL A 62 1.62 4.57 0.70
C VAL A 62 2.28 5.19 -0.53
N SER A 63 3.09 4.40 -1.24
CA SER A 63 3.88 4.85 -2.40
C SER A 63 3.65 3.97 -3.62
N GLU A 64 3.86 4.51 -4.81
CA GLU A 64 3.83 3.73 -6.06
C GLU A 64 5.24 3.56 -6.65
N PHE A 65 5.58 2.32 -7.02
CA PHE A 65 6.83 2.02 -7.73
C PHE A 65 6.56 1.02 -8.84
N ARG A 66 6.96 1.37 -10.08
CA ARG A 66 6.76 0.55 -11.30
C ARG A 66 5.31 0.06 -11.46
N GLN A 67 4.34 0.96 -11.28
CA GLN A 67 2.88 0.70 -11.36
C GLN A 67 2.32 -0.21 -10.25
N SER A 68 3.10 -0.53 -9.21
CA SER A 68 2.66 -1.29 -8.04
C SER A 68 2.60 -0.38 -6.80
N THR A 69 1.50 -0.45 -6.06
CA THR A 69 1.33 0.26 -4.78
C THR A 69 1.95 -0.54 -3.63
N PHE A 70 2.65 0.12 -2.73
CA PHE A 70 3.28 -0.45 -1.54
C PHE A 70 2.92 0.32 -0.27
N VAL A 71 2.75 -0.41 0.83
CA VAL A 71 2.61 0.14 2.18
C VAL A 71 3.95 0.00 2.91
N ASN A 72 4.66 1.11 3.08
CA ASN A 72 5.98 1.13 3.70
C ASN A 72 5.86 1.45 5.18
N ILE A 73 6.43 0.62 6.05
CA ILE A 73 6.57 0.89 7.48
C ILE A 73 8.06 1.06 7.77
N ARG A 74 8.53 2.31 7.92
CA ARG A 74 9.97 2.64 7.89
C ARG A 74 10.38 3.65 8.96
N GLU A 75 11.58 3.46 9.52
CA GLU A 75 12.25 4.40 10.41
C GLU A 75 13.03 5.43 9.57
N TYR A 76 12.86 6.71 9.88
CA TYR A 76 13.53 7.84 9.24
C TYR A 76 14.57 8.44 10.18
N TYR A 77 15.64 8.97 9.61
CA TYR A 77 16.67 9.71 10.33
C TYR A 77 16.74 11.14 9.81
N LYS A 78 17.11 12.08 10.69
CA LYS A 78 17.29 13.49 10.33
C LYS A 78 18.73 13.73 9.90
N LYS A 79 18.93 14.33 8.72
CA LYS A 79 20.24 14.75 8.18
C LYS A 79 20.04 16.05 7.41
N ASP A 80 20.86 17.06 7.69
CA ASP A 80 20.81 18.36 7.00
C ASP A 80 19.37 18.95 6.99
N ASP A 81 18.72 18.91 8.15
CA ASP A 81 17.31 19.24 8.42
C ASP A 81 16.22 18.46 7.65
N LYS A 82 16.59 17.49 6.81
CA LYS A 82 15.66 16.62 6.08
C LYS A 82 15.47 15.27 6.75
N PHE A 83 14.28 14.68 6.60
CA PHE A 83 13.98 13.31 7.04
C PHE A 83 14.25 12.34 5.88
N LEU A 84 15.23 11.46 6.05
CA LEU A 84 15.62 10.48 5.05
C LEU A 84 15.23 9.06 5.48
N PRO A 85 14.78 8.19 4.55
CA PRO A 85 14.42 6.82 4.87
C PRO A 85 15.63 6.02 5.33
N GLY A 86 15.52 5.38 6.50
CA GLY A 86 16.55 4.52 7.07
C GLY A 86 16.47 3.08 6.59
N LYS A 87 17.52 2.31 6.93
CA LYS A 87 17.61 0.87 6.60
C LYS A 87 16.55 0.02 7.33
N LYS A 88 16.11 0.42 8.52
CA LYS A 88 15.08 -0.30 9.29
C LYS A 88 13.69 -0.01 8.73
N GLY A 89 13.03 -1.03 8.20
CA GLY A 89 11.67 -0.95 7.72
C GLY A 89 11.35 -2.07 6.75
N ILE A 90 10.07 -2.22 6.43
CA ILE A 90 9.56 -3.16 5.42
C ILE A 90 8.66 -2.40 4.44
N SER A 91 8.61 -2.88 3.21
CA SER A 91 7.73 -2.38 2.16
C SER A 91 6.80 -3.54 1.78
N LEU A 92 5.56 -3.47 2.25
CA LEU A 92 4.55 -4.50 2.01
C LEU A 92 3.87 -4.24 0.66
N ASN A 93 3.66 -5.28 -0.14
CA ASN A 93 2.75 -5.23 -1.27
C ASN A 93 1.28 -5.30 -0.80
N LEU A 94 0.32 -5.17 -1.72
CA LEU A 94 -1.11 -5.17 -1.38
C LEU A 94 -1.63 -6.52 -0.82
N GLU A 95 -1.04 -7.64 -1.23
CA GLU A 95 -1.40 -8.99 -0.74
C GLU A 95 -0.91 -9.18 0.69
N GLU A 96 0.36 -8.87 0.96
CA GLU A 96 0.97 -8.92 2.30
C GLU A 96 0.25 -7.97 3.29
N TYR A 97 -0.14 -6.78 2.84
CA TYR A 97 -0.94 -5.85 3.63
C TYR A 97 -2.36 -6.41 3.88
N GLY A 98 -2.98 -7.05 2.89
CA GLY A 98 -4.27 -7.72 3.04
C GLY A 98 -4.25 -8.87 4.07
N GLU A 99 -3.20 -9.69 4.08
CA GLU A 99 -3.01 -10.73 5.10
C GLU A 99 -2.72 -10.14 6.49
N LEU A 100 -1.95 -9.04 6.57
CA LEU A 100 -1.75 -8.32 7.82
C LEU A 100 -3.09 -7.84 8.41
N LEU A 101 -3.95 -7.21 7.60
CA LEU A 101 -5.28 -6.75 8.05
C LEU A 101 -6.15 -7.90 8.58
N LYS A 102 -6.15 -9.06 7.92
CA LYS A 102 -6.86 -10.28 8.40
C LYS A 102 -6.30 -10.79 9.73
N ALA A 103 -5.00 -10.61 9.98
CA ALA A 103 -4.34 -11.03 11.20
C ALA A 103 -4.53 -10.05 12.37
N ILE A 104 -4.81 -8.76 12.14
CA ILE A 104 -4.93 -7.73 13.19
C ILE A 104 -5.86 -8.14 14.34
N PRO A 105 -7.09 -8.68 14.13
CA PRO A 105 -7.95 -9.08 15.26
C PRO A 105 -7.32 -10.14 16.16
N ALA A 106 -6.62 -11.12 15.58
CA ALA A 106 -5.92 -12.15 16.33
C ALA A 106 -4.68 -11.61 17.07
N ILE A 107 -3.96 -10.66 16.44
CA ILE A 107 -2.84 -9.94 17.05
C ILE A 107 -3.33 -9.09 18.23
N ASN A 108 -4.42 -8.34 18.07
CA ASN A 108 -5.01 -7.50 19.11
C ASN A 108 -5.48 -8.35 20.31
N ALA A 109 -6.13 -9.49 20.06
CA ALA A 109 -6.51 -10.43 21.11
C ALA A 109 -5.28 -10.97 21.88
N GLU A 110 -4.18 -11.29 21.20
CA GLU A 110 -2.94 -11.74 21.82
C GLU A 110 -2.21 -10.63 22.60
N LEU A 111 -2.20 -9.40 22.08
CA LEU A 111 -1.67 -8.22 22.78
C LEU A 111 -2.46 -7.92 24.06
N LYS A 112 -3.79 -8.00 24.00
CA LYS A 112 -4.70 -7.84 25.13
C LYS A 112 -4.42 -8.87 26.24
N ARG A 113 -4.18 -10.14 25.86
CA ARG A 113 -3.74 -11.20 26.80
C ARG A 113 -2.38 -10.91 27.45
N LYS A 114 -1.42 -10.36 26.71
CA LYS A 114 -0.03 -10.18 27.16
C LYS A 114 0.25 -8.87 27.91
N THR A 115 -0.45 -7.80 27.56
CA THR A 115 -0.15 -6.44 28.05
C THR A 115 -1.31 -5.79 28.80
N GLY A 116 -2.52 -6.40 28.77
CA GLY A 116 -3.75 -5.80 29.29
C GLY A 116 -4.29 -4.63 28.45
N GLN A 117 -3.60 -4.22 27.39
CA GLN A 117 -4.02 -3.10 26.53
C GLN A 117 -5.03 -3.57 25.48
N SER A 118 -6.20 -2.93 25.45
CA SER A 118 -7.20 -3.07 24.38
C SER A 118 -6.86 -2.15 23.21
N PHE A 119 -6.71 -2.75 22.03
CA PHE A 119 -6.59 -2.05 20.73
C PHE A 119 -7.86 -2.25 19.91
N ASP A 120 -9.01 -2.30 20.58
CA ASP A 120 -10.32 -2.46 19.96
C ASP A 120 -10.74 -1.11 19.35
N ASP A 121 -11.09 -1.09 18.05
CA ASP A 121 -11.52 0.14 17.34
C ASP A 121 -12.87 0.65 17.88
N PRO A 122 -12.99 1.94 18.27
CA PRO A 122 -14.21 2.47 18.86
C PRO A 122 -15.38 2.64 17.86
N ASP A 123 -15.13 2.52 16.56
CA ASP A 123 -16.13 2.69 15.49
C ASP A 123 -16.60 1.34 14.86
N ASP A 124 -16.05 0.19 15.26
CA ASP A 124 -16.44 -1.14 14.72
C ASP A 124 -17.74 -1.68 15.36
N THR A 125 -18.79 -0.86 15.38
CA THR A 125 -20.17 -1.26 15.74
C THR A 125 -21.16 -1.11 14.58
N SER A 126 -20.67 -0.78 13.37
CA SER A 126 -21.50 -0.58 12.16
C SER A 126 -21.10 -1.45 10.96
N ALA A 127 -20.73 -2.72 11.19
CA ALA A 127 -20.57 -3.71 10.12
C ALA A 127 -21.27 -5.04 10.48
N PRO A 128 -22.40 -5.41 9.82
CA PRO A 128 -23.01 -6.73 10.02
C PRO A 128 -22.12 -7.83 9.42
N PRO A 129 -22.06 -9.03 10.03
CA PRO A 129 -21.18 -10.09 9.56
C PRO A 129 -21.55 -10.56 8.14
N PRO A 130 -20.57 -10.83 7.26
CA PRO A 130 -20.84 -11.37 5.94
C PRO A 130 -21.48 -12.75 6.09
N LYS A 131 -22.74 -12.89 5.65
CA LYS A 131 -23.47 -14.16 5.67
C LYS A 131 -22.69 -15.21 4.88
N ALA A 132 -22.34 -16.31 5.54
CA ALA A 132 -21.68 -17.44 4.91
C ALA A 132 -22.54 -18.00 3.76
N ILE A 133 -22.07 -17.83 2.52
CA ILE A 133 -22.68 -18.48 1.35
C ILE A 133 -22.20 -19.93 1.33
N ALA A 134 -23.00 -20.81 1.95
CA ALA A 134 -22.78 -22.25 1.93
C ALA A 134 -23.09 -22.82 0.54
N SER A 135 -22.07 -22.90 -0.32
CA SER A 135 -22.13 -23.51 -1.66
C SER A 135 -22.28 -25.04 -1.60
N LYS A 136 -23.47 -25.53 -1.27
CA LYS A 136 -23.83 -26.96 -1.32
C LYS A 136 -24.83 -27.22 -2.46
N LYS A 137 -24.33 -27.35 -3.69
CA LYS A 137 -25.18 -27.74 -4.84
C LYS A 137 -25.59 -29.22 -4.74
N VAL A 138 -26.85 -29.45 -5.10
CA VAL A 138 -27.60 -30.69 -4.86
C VAL A 138 -27.37 -31.73 -5.96
N SER A 139 -27.03 -32.96 -5.58
CA SER A 139 -27.20 -34.15 -6.42
C SER A 139 -28.67 -34.61 -6.37
N LYS A 140 -29.26 -34.87 -7.53
CA LYS A 140 -30.70 -35.18 -7.66
C LYS A 140 -30.91 -36.52 -8.34
N SER A 141 -31.20 -37.56 -7.55
CA SER A 141 -31.95 -38.73 -7.99
C SER A 141 -32.86 -39.18 -6.85
N LYS A 142 -34.15 -39.37 -7.15
CA LYS A 142 -35.20 -39.72 -6.19
C LYS A 142 -35.98 -40.90 -6.77
N SER A 143 -35.88 -42.06 -6.12
CA SER A 143 -36.71 -43.24 -6.37
C SER A 143 -37.02 -43.94 -5.04
N LYS A 144 -38.04 -44.81 -5.05
CA LYS A 144 -38.88 -45.25 -3.90
C LYS A 144 -39.96 -44.23 -3.53
N SER A 145 -41.22 -44.63 -3.31
CA SER A 145 -41.92 -45.90 -3.64
C SER A 145 -43.42 -45.65 -3.43
N ASN A 146 -44.28 -46.13 -4.33
CA ASN A 146 -45.73 -45.93 -4.23
C ASN A 146 -46.39 -47.06 -3.43
N ILE A 147 -46.77 -46.79 -2.19
CA ILE A 147 -47.72 -47.57 -1.39
C ILE A 147 -48.58 -46.55 -0.63
N GLU A 148 -49.88 -46.56 -0.92
CA GLU A 148 -50.90 -45.87 -0.15
C GLU A 148 -52.02 -46.89 0.10
N MET A 149 -52.27 -47.18 1.37
CA MET A 149 -53.19 -48.20 1.85
C MET A 149 -53.93 -47.62 3.06
N THR A 150 -55.16 -47.18 2.83
CA THR A 150 -56.17 -46.75 3.82
C THR A 150 -57.52 -46.96 3.14
N SER A 151 -58.34 -47.90 3.62
CA SER A 151 -59.54 -47.65 4.45
C SER A 151 -60.70 -46.94 3.71
N GLU A 152 -61.99 -47.17 3.94
CA GLU A 152 -62.83 -48.11 4.74
C GLU A 152 -64.18 -47.38 4.92
N GLU A 153 -65.33 -47.98 4.58
CA GLU A 153 -66.71 -47.41 4.71
C GLU A 153 -66.92 -46.03 4.01
N GLU A 154 -68.10 -45.44 3.81
CA GLU A 154 -69.49 -45.91 3.60
C GLU A 154 -69.76 -45.79 2.07
N ASP A 155 -70.63 -46.54 1.37
CA ASP A 155 -71.64 -47.58 1.70
C ASP A 155 -71.54 -48.67 0.60
#